data_AF-A0A1Y2F6S8-F1
#
_entry.id   AF-A0A1Y2F6S8-F1
#
_cell.length_a   1.000
_cell.length_b   1.000
_cell.length_c   1.000
_cell.angle_alpha   90.00
_cell.angle_beta   90.00
_cell.angle_gamma   90.00
#
_symmetry.space_group_name_H-M   'P 1'
#
loop_
_entity.id
_entity.type
_entity.pdbx_description
1 polymer ?
#
loop_
_entity_poly.entity_id
_entity_poly.type
_entity_poly.pdbx_seq_one_letter_code
_entity_poly.pdbx_strand_id
1 'polypeptide(L)'
;YTVICGLWILNAYIYRQDILPIQHYITGINVFVTTEMIMHYIYYKHYNNTNENSMLLLIFAGGLNAGRNSLTFFILLIVCMGYGVVKQSLGSTMRKVQFLTLFHFIFGVLYAIGLMIVSEITEFVVLFFVFPLSATMTIFYVWTLAALTNSINKLEQRHQEAKLNMFLNLRKILIICILLIFAFFITSSFNFMGSQDIQWIVEHWATRWFWIDGFLNLIYLFGFTSIIFLWRPTANNQRYGLDQLPSDDIDEIDLDEHFVNQPSEGVVPTENSHGKKNVDDITVGFDFGSGSENEDDIGPESNEDVYKWAEENIDIKVDGNSEISKDDNLELYDNLEVHIDNDEEKLI
;
A
#
# COMPACT_ATOMS: atom_id res chain seq x y z
N TYR A 1 -26.91 5.59 -6.77
CA TYR A 1 -25.73 6.48 -6.67
C TYR A 1 -26.10 7.89 -6.21
N THR A 2 -26.87 8.67 -6.97
CA THR A 2 -27.20 10.08 -6.61
C THR A 2 -27.79 10.27 -5.21
N VAL A 3 -28.73 9.40 -4.79
CA VAL A 3 -29.31 9.46 -3.44
C VAL A 3 -28.25 9.21 -2.36
N ILE A 4 -27.39 8.20 -2.55
CA ILE A 4 -26.28 7.87 -1.63
C ILE A 4 -25.26 9.02 -1.57
N CYS A 5 -24.94 9.60 -2.71
CA CYS A 5 -24.07 10.78 -2.80
C CYS A 5 -24.65 11.97 -2.04
N GLY A 6 -25.94 12.27 -2.25
CA GLY A 6 -26.64 13.34 -1.54
C GLY A 6 -26.67 13.11 -0.03
N LEU A 7 -27.05 11.91 0.42
CA LEU A 7 -27.06 11.56 1.85
C LEU A 7 -25.68 11.66 2.48
N TRP A 8 -24.63 11.24 1.76
CA TRP A 8 -23.25 11.35 2.23
C TRP A 8 -22.80 12.81 2.37
N ILE A 9 -23.04 13.64 1.35
CA ILE A 9 -22.64 15.05 1.37
C ILE A 9 -23.39 15.80 2.47
N LEU A 10 -24.68 15.53 2.67
CA LEU A 10 -25.46 16.09 3.77
C LEU A 10 -24.86 15.69 5.12
N ASN A 11 -24.51 14.41 5.29
CA ASN A 11 -23.90 13.93 6.53
C ASN A 11 -22.51 14.54 6.77
N ALA A 12 -21.68 14.64 5.73
CA ALA A 12 -20.37 15.29 5.78
C ALA A 12 -20.49 16.79 6.10
N TYR A 13 -21.52 17.47 5.59
CA TYR A 13 -21.78 18.88 5.89
C TYR A 13 -22.19 19.10 7.35
N ILE A 14 -23.05 18.23 7.90
CA ILE A 14 -23.48 18.29 9.30
C ILE A 14 -22.27 18.11 10.23
N TYR A 15 -21.40 17.15 9.95
CA TYR A 15 -20.24 16.80 10.79
C TYR A 15 -18.92 17.39 10.28
N ARG A 16 -18.97 18.56 9.61
CA ARG A 16 -17.80 19.18 8.95
C ARG A 16 -16.61 19.49 9.87
N GLN A 17 -16.85 19.59 11.17
CA GLN A 17 -15.83 19.95 12.15
C GLN A 17 -14.93 18.76 12.52
N ASP A 18 -15.37 17.52 12.27
CA ASP A 18 -14.71 16.28 12.71
C ASP A 18 -14.46 15.30 11.53
N ILE A 19 -14.10 15.83 10.36
CA ILE A 19 -13.88 15.03 9.15
C ILE A 19 -12.48 14.41 9.18
N LEU A 20 -12.41 13.08 9.12
CA LEU A 20 -11.12 12.38 9.00
C LEU A 20 -10.54 12.51 7.58
N PRO A 21 -9.20 12.48 7.39
CA PRO A 21 -8.58 12.56 6.06
C PRO A 21 -9.14 11.56 5.06
N ILE A 22 -9.41 10.31 5.49
CA ILE A 22 -10.02 9.25 4.67
C ILE A 22 -11.40 9.64 4.12
N GLN A 23 -12.20 10.42 4.84
CA GLN A 23 -13.55 10.81 4.41
C GLN A 23 -13.52 11.80 3.24
N HIS A 24 -12.44 12.56 3.06
CA HIS A 24 -12.25 13.40 1.87
C HIS A 24 -12.07 12.54 0.62
N TYR A 25 -11.26 11.48 0.72
CA TYR A 25 -11.11 10.50 -0.36
C TYR A 25 -12.42 9.77 -0.67
N ILE A 26 -13.17 9.36 0.36
CA ILE A 26 -14.50 8.73 0.18
C ILE A 26 -15.49 9.69 -0.49
N THR A 27 -15.46 10.97 -0.13
CA THR A 27 -16.30 12.00 -0.77
C THR A 27 -15.95 12.15 -2.25
N GLY A 28 -14.64 12.23 -2.56
CA GLY A 28 -14.16 12.33 -3.94
C GLY A 28 -14.63 11.16 -4.81
N ILE A 29 -14.44 9.92 -4.35
CA ILE A 29 -14.89 8.74 -5.10
C ILE A 29 -16.42 8.69 -5.23
N ASN A 30 -17.17 9.11 -4.22
CA ASN A 30 -18.64 9.10 -4.27
C ASN A 30 -19.19 10.07 -5.34
N VAL A 31 -18.59 11.27 -5.44
CA VAL A 31 -18.90 12.22 -6.52
C VAL A 31 -18.47 11.66 -7.87
N PHE A 32 -17.28 11.05 -7.95
CA PHE A 32 -16.76 10.45 -9.19
C PHE A 32 -17.67 9.34 -9.72
N VAL A 33 -18.01 8.34 -8.88
CA VAL A 33 -18.91 7.22 -9.26
C VAL A 33 -20.29 7.74 -9.67
N THR A 34 -20.82 8.75 -8.98
CA THR A 34 -22.10 9.35 -9.36
C THR A 34 -22.03 10.02 -10.73
N THR A 35 -20.95 10.75 -11.01
CA THR A 35 -20.71 11.40 -12.31
C THR A 35 -20.55 10.36 -13.42
N GLU A 36 -19.82 9.29 -13.15
CA GLU A 36 -19.62 8.18 -14.09
C GLU A 36 -20.94 7.49 -14.47
N MET A 37 -21.82 7.25 -13.50
CA MET A 37 -23.15 6.67 -13.76
C MET A 37 -24.05 7.62 -14.56
N ILE A 38 -23.97 8.93 -14.32
CA ILE A 38 -24.68 9.93 -15.11
C ILE A 38 -24.17 9.93 -16.56
N MET A 39 -22.87 9.80 -16.77
CA MET A 39 -22.28 9.73 -18.12
C MET A 39 -22.72 8.47 -18.87
N HIS A 40 -22.79 7.31 -18.20
CA HIS A 40 -23.36 6.09 -18.81
C HIS A 40 -24.83 6.28 -19.19
N TYR A 41 -25.63 6.92 -18.33
CA TYR A 41 -27.01 7.25 -18.67
C TYR A 41 -27.11 8.18 -19.89
N ILE A 42 -26.27 9.21 -19.98
CA ILE A 42 -26.21 10.12 -21.12
C ILE A 42 -25.85 9.35 -22.41
N TYR A 43 -24.87 8.46 -22.34
CA TYR A 43 -24.47 7.61 -23.45
C TYR A 43 -25.65 6.75 -23.95
N TYR A 44 -26.29 5.99 -23.06
CA TYR A 44 -27.41 5.12 -23.44
C TYR A 44 -28.62 5.92 -23.95
N LYS A 45 -28.90 7.09 -23.38
CA LYS A 45 -29.96 7.98 -23.84
C LYS A 45 -29.65 8.53 -25.24
N HIS A 46 -28.41 8.91 -25.51
CA HIS A 46 -27.99 9.37 -26.83
C HIS A 46 -28.12 8.25 -27.88
N TYR A 47 -27.66 7.05 -27.54
CA TYR A 47 -27.77 5.86 -28.38
C TYR A 47 -29.23 5.55 -28.71
N ASN A 48 -30.12 5.56 -27.72
CA ASN A 48 -31.55 5.27 -27.92
C ASN A 48 -32.27 6.33 -28.79
N ASN A 49 -31.80 7.57 -28.81
CA ASN A 49 -32.43 8.64 -29.60
C ASN A 49 -31.90 8.71 -31.04
N THR A 50 -30.60 8.45 -31.22
CA THR A 50 -29.91 8.64 -32.51
C THR A 50 -29.73 7.32 -33.27
N ASN A 51 -29.78 6.18 -32.55
CA ASN A 51 -29.37 4.85 -33.03
C ASN A 51 -27.92 4.80 -33.55
N GLU A 52 -27.10 5.78 -33.18
CA GLU A 52 -25.69 5.90 -33.55
C GLU A 52 -24.80 5.90 -32.31
N ASN A 53 -23.66 5.22 -32.42
CA ASN A 53 -22.65 5.19 -31.36
C ASN A 53 -21.73 6.40 -31.49
N SER A 54 -21.84 7.36 -30.55
CA SER A 54 -20.88 8.46 -30.48
C SER A 54 -19.55 7.95 -29.91
N MET A 55 -18.51 7.90 -30.77
CA MET A 55 -17.16 7.48 -30.39
C MET A 55 -16.60 8.30 -29.21
N LEU A 56 -16.88 9.61 -29.17
CA LEU A 56 -16.44 10.48 -28.08
C LEU A 56 -17.07 10.09 -26.75
N LEU A 57 -18.40 9.92 -26.70
CA LEU A 57 -19.09 9.51 -25.47
C LEU A 57 -18.63 8.12 -25.01
N LEU A 58 -18.34 7.22 -25.95
CA LEU A 58 -17.87 5.88 -25.66
C LEU A 58 -16.47 5.87 -25.04
N ILE A 59 -15.54 6.67 -25.58
CA ILE A 59 -14.18 6.84 -25.00
C ILE A 59 -14.27 7.44 -23.60
N PHE A 60 -15.09 8.48 -23.41
CA PHE A 60 -15.29 9.08 -22.08
C PHE A 60 -15.91 8.10 -21.09
N ALA A 61 -16.94 7.36 -21.48
CA ALA A 61 -17.58 6.35 -20.62
C ALA A 61 -16.60 5.23 -20.25
N GLY A 62 -15.84 4.72 -21.22
CA GLY A 62 -14.80 3.71 -21.00
C GLY A 62 -13.69 4.19 -20.07
N GLY A 63 -13.20 5.43 -20.25
CA GLY A 63 -12.20 6.04 -19.39
C GLY A 63 -12.70 6.25 -17.96
N LEU A 64 -13.94 6.71 -17.78
CA LEU A 64 -14.55 6.86 -16.46
C LEU A 64 -14.75 5.50 -15.76
N ASN A 65 -15.13 4.47 -16.50
CA ASN A 65 -15.23 3.10 -15.97
C ASN A 65 -13.85 2.56 -15.51
N ALA A 66 -12.79 2.79 -16.30
CA ALA A 66 -11.42 2.45 -15.88
C ALA A 66 -11.01 3.23 -14.61
N GLY A 67 -11.39 4.51 -14.53
CA GLY A 67 -11.22 5.35 -13.34
C GLY A 67 -11.95 4.79 -12.13
N ARG A 68 -13.22 4.37 -12.30
CA ARG A 68 -14.04 3.80 -11.24
C ARG A 68 -13.40 2.55 -10.65
N ASN A 69 -12.94 1.63 -11.49
CA ASN A 69 -12.25 0.42 -11.02
C ASN A 69 -10.97 0.77 -10.24
N SER A 70 -10.11 1.60 -10.84
CA SER A 70 -8.82 1.96 -10.24
C SER A 70 -8.98 2.65 -8.89
N LEU A 71 -9.86 3.65 -8.83
CA LEU A 71 -10.11 4.40 -7.60
C LEU A 71 -10.80 3.54 -6.53
N THR A 72 -11.63 2.56 -6.93
CA THR A 72 -12.24 1.63 -5.96
C THR A 72 -11.17 0.78 -5.29
N PHE A 73 -10.21 0.22 -6.05
CA PHE A 73 -9.10 -0.53 -5.48
C PHE A 73 -8.21 0.33 -4.58
N PHE A 74 -7.92 1.56 -5.03
CA PHE A 74 -7.18 2.53 -4.23
C PHE A 74 -7.84 2.77 -2.87
N ILE A 75 -9.14 3.12 -2.87
CA ILE A 75 -9.88 3.41 -1.64
C ILE A 75 -9.96 2.18 -0.75
N LEU A 76 -10.28 1.01 -1.33
CA LEU A 76 -10.36 -0.23 -0.56
C LEU A 76 -9.02 -0.56 0.12
N LEU A 77 -7.91 -0.41 -0.60
CA LEU A 77 -6.58 -0.70 -0.07
C LEU A 77 -6.19 0.26 1.07
N ILE A 78 -6.33 1.58 0.90
CA ILE A 78 -5.99 2.54 1.95
C ILE A 78 -6.89 2.39 3.19
N VAL A 79 -8.15 2.00 2.98
CA VAL A 79 -9.08 1.68 4.06
C VAL A 79 -8.62 0.44 4.82
N CYS A 80 -8.24 -0.64 4.12
CA CYS A 80 -7.70 -1.86 4.74
C CYS A 80 -6.37 -1.62 5.46
N MET A 81 -5.54 -0.68 4.99
CA MET A 81 -4.31 -0.25 5.68
C MET A 81 -4.59 0.61 6.93
N GLY A 82 -5.84 1.02 7.14
CA GLY A 82 -6.28 1.83 8.27
C GLY A 82 -5.86 3.29 8.21
N TYR A 83 -5.71 3.84 7.00
CA TYR A 83 -5.48 5.27 6.81
C TYR A 83 -6.60 6.09 7.47
N GLY A 84 -6.21 7.06 8.30
CA GLY A 84 -7.13 7.97 8.98
C GLY A 84 -7.70 7.46 10.31
N VAL A 85 -7.66 6.15 10.61
CA VAL A 85 -8.19 5.59 11.88
C VAL A 85 -7.11 4.91 12.74
N VAL A 86 -6.18 4.21 12.09
CA VAL A 86 -5.09 3.46 12.74
C VAL A 86 -3.73 4.10 12.46
N LYS A 87 -3.54 4.67 11.27
CA LYS A 87 -2.31 5.37 10.88
C LYS A 87 -2.62 6.82 10.49
N GLN A 88 -1.86 7.76 11.05
CA GLN A 88 -1.95 9.19 10.74
C GLN A 88 -1.47 9.50 9.31
N SER A 89 -0.41 8.80 8.88
CA SER A 89 0.14 8.87 7.53
C SER A 89 0.63 7.50 7.08
N LEU A 90 0.53 7.21 5.79
CA LEU A 90 1.12 6.01 5.18
C LEU A 90 2.55 6.26 4.65
N GLY A 91 3.07 7.48 4.77
CA GLY A 91 4.43 7.83 4.36
C GLY A 91 4.75 7.42 2.92
N SER A 92 5.85 6.70 2.72
CA SER A 92 6.28 6.16 1.42
C SER A 92 5.30 5.16 0.81
N THR A 93 4.55 4.42 1.65
CA THR A 93 3.55 3.44 1.19
C THR A 93 2.40 4.10 0.45
N MET A 94 2.01 5.33 0.83
CA MET A 94 0.97 6.08 0.10
C MET A 94 1.38 6.31 -1.36
N ARG A 95 2.64 6.71 -1.59
CA ARG A 95 3.17 6.93 -2.94
C ARG A 95 3.16 5.63 -3.74
N LYS A 96 3.57 4.50 -3.15
CA LYS A 96 3.54 3.18 -3.80
C LYS A 96 2.11 2.81 -4.25
N VAL A 97 1.12 3.00 -3.38
CA VAL A 97 -0.30 2.73 -3.69
C VAL A 97 -0.84 3.67 -4.78
N GLN A 98 -0.45 4.95 -4.77
CA GLN A 98 -0.80 5.90 -5.83
C GLN A 98 -0.20 5.51 -7.18
N PHE A 99 1.08 5.14 -7.24
CA PHE A 99 1.73 4.67 -8.46
C PHE A 99 1.08 3.40 -8.99
N LEU A 100 0.77 2.43 -8.11
CA LEU A 100 0.07 1.21 -8.49
C LEU A 100 -1.32 1.51 -9.08
N THR A 101 -2.06 2.45 -8.48
CA THR A 101 -3.37 2.89 -8.96
C THR A 101 -3.27 3.59 -10.31
N LEU A 102 -2.29 4.47 -10.48
CA LEU A 102 -2.04 5.17 -11.72
C LEU A 102 -1.68 4.19 -12.85
N PHE A 103 -0.82 3.22 -12.57
CA PHE A 103 -0.46 2.18 -13.53
C PHE A 103 -1.69 1.35 -13.92
N HIS A 104 -2.48 0.88 -12.95
CA HIS A 104 -3.72 0.15 -13.22
C HIS A 104 -4.72 0.98 -14.05
N PHE A 105 -4.85 2.27 -13.76
CA PHE A 105 -5.70 3.17 -14.52
C PHE A 105 -5.24 3.33 -15.98
N ILE A 106 -3.95 3.55 -16.21
CA ILE A 106 -3.39 3.69 -17.56
C ILE A 106 -3.68 2.43 -18.39
N PHE A 107 -3.35 1.25 -17.86
CA PHE A 107 -3.63 0.00 -18.56
C PHE A 107 -5.13 -0.27 -18.71
N GLY A 108 -5.96 0.16 -17.76
CA GLY A 108 -7.41 0.08 -17.87
C GLY A 108 -7.98 0.95 -19.00
N VAL A 109 -7.46 2.18 -19.15
CA VAL A 109 -7.84 3.08 -20.26
C VAL A 109 -7.34 2.53 -21.59
N LEU A 110 -6.09 2.07 -21.65
CA LEU A 110 -5.54 1.46 -22.86
C LEU A 110 -6.33 0.22 -23.29
N TYR A 111 -6.72 -0.63 -22.34
CA TYR A 111 -7.59 -1.78 -22.60
C TYR A 111 -8.96 -1.34 -23.13
N ALA A 112 -9.59 -0.34 -22.50
CA ALA A 112 -10.88 0.18 -22.93
C ALA A 112 -10.83 0.78 -24.35
N ILE A 113 -9.79 1.54 -24.68
CA ILE A 113 -9.59 2.12 -26.01
C ILE A 113 -9.25 1.02 -27.03
N GLY A 114 -8.39 0.07 -26.66
CA GLY A 114 -7.96 -1.03 -27.51
C GLY A 114 -9.13 -1.88 -27.98
N LEU A 115 -10.10 -2.16 -27.11
CA LEU A 115 -11.32 -2.90 -27.46
C LEU A 115 -12.22 -2.13 -28.45
N MET A 116 -12.12 -0.81 -28.50
CA MET A 116 -12.98 0.04 -29.34
C MET A 116 -12.39 0.37 -30.71
N ILE A 117 -11.06 0.49 -30.80
CA ILE A 117 -10.37 0.93 -32.03
C ILE A 117 -9.93 -0.25 -32.90
N VAL A 118 -9.52 -1.36 -32.29
CA VAL A 118 -8.90 -2.46 -33.02
C VAL A 118 -9.98 -3.34 -33.65
N SER A 119 -10.14 -3.23 -34.97
CA SER A 119 -11.10 -4.04 -35.73
C SER A 119 -10.66 -5.51 -35.88
N GLU A 120 -9.35 -5.77 -35.86
CA GLU A 120 -8.75 -7.11 -35.88
C GLU A 120 -7.92 -7.32 -34.62
N ILE A 121 -8.61 -7.79 -33.58
CA ILE A 121 -7.99 -8.04 -32.29
C ILE A 121 -7.11 -9.30 -32.41
N THR A 122 -5.80 -9.10 -32.61
CA THR A 122 -4.85 -10.20 -32.49
C THR A 122 -4.79 -10.64 -31.03
N GLU A 123 -4.80 -11.95 -30.76
CA GLU A 123 -4.76 -12.51 -29.40
C GLU A 123 -3.59 -11.93 -28.58
N PHE A 124 -2.44 -11.68 -29.22
CA PHE A 124 -1.28 -11.04 -28.61
C PHE A 124 -1.53 -9.60 -28.12
N VAL A 125 -2.35 -8.82 -28.84
CA VAL A 125 -2.68 -7.44 -28.45
C VAL A 125 -3.55 -7.42 -27.21
N VAL A 126 -4.54 -8.34 -27.12
CA VAL A 126 -5.35 -8.51 -25.91
C VAL A 126 -4.48 -8.92 -24.75
N LEU A 127 -3.62 -9.92 -24.95
CA LEU A 127 -2.73 -10.42 -23.91
C LEU A 127 -1.83 -9.31 -23.37
N PHE A 128 -1.29 -8.46 -24.24
CA PHE A 128 -0.43 -7.34 -23.85
C PHE A 128 -1.12 -6.34 -22.90
N PHE A 129 -2.43 -6.09 -23.07
CA PHE A 129 -3.17 -5.20 -22.16
C PHE A 129 -3.72 -5.93 -20.93
N VAL A 130 -4.19 -7.17 -21.10
CA VAL A 130 -4.81 -7.96 -20.04
C VAL A 130 -3.77 -8.44 -19.03
N PHE A 131 -2.55 -8.76 -19.45
CA PHE A 131 -1.51 -9.27 -18.57
C PHE A 131 -1.07 -8.25 -17.50
N PRO A 132 -0.69 -6.99 -17.82
CA PRO A 132 -0.39 -5.98 -16.81
C PRO A 132 -1.60 -5.63 -15.95
N LEU A 133 -2.80 -5.65 -16.54
CA LEU A 133 -4.04 -5.38 -15.82
C LEU A 133 -4.34 -6.47 -14.78
N SER A 134 -4.17 -7.75 -15.12
CA SER A 134 -4.38 -8.86 -14.19
C SER A 134 -3.30 -8.93 -13.11
N ALA A 135 -2.04 -8.60 -13.45
CA ALA A 135 -0.95 -8.50 -12.49
C ALA A 135 -1.24 -7.43 -11.43
N THR A 136 -1.62 -6.22 -11.85
CA THR A 136 -1.98 -5.15 -10.91
C THR A 136 -3.19 -5.48 -10.05
N MET A 137 -4.22 -6.13 -10.62
CA MET A 137 -5.37 -6.63 -9.85
C MET A 137 -4.92 -7.61 -8.75
N THR A 138 -4.04 -8.55 -9.10
CA THR A 138 -3.51 -9.54 -8.16
C THR A 138 -2.74 -8.88 -7.03
N ILE A 139 -1.88 -7.89 -7.35
CA ILE A 139 -1.15 -7.09 -6.36
C ILE A 139 -2.14 -6.37 -5.43
N PHE A 140 -3.16 -5.70 -5.98
CA PHE A 140 -4.20 -5.06 -5.16
C PHE A 140 -4.88 -6.04 -4.22
N TYR A 141 -5.27 -7.23 -4.68
CA TYR A 141 -5.95 -8.22 -3.86
C TYR A 141 -5.08 -8.74 -2.73
N VAL A 142 -3.87 -9.21 -3.05
CA VAL A 142 -2.93 -9.74 -2.06
C VAL A 142 -2.61 -8.66 -1.03
N TRP A 143 -2.32 -7.44 -1.49
CA TRP A 143 -1.98 -6.34 -0.58
C TRP A 143 -3.17 -5.91 0.28
N THR A 144 -4.38 -5.90 -0.26
CA THR A 144 -5.60 -5.59 0.51
C THR A 144 -5.83 -6.59 1.63
N LEU A 145 -5.67 -7.88 1.35
CA LEU A 145 -5.82 -8.95 2.35
C LEU A 145 -4.72 -8.87 3.42
N ALA A 146 -3.47 -8.71 3.00
CA ALA A 146 -2.34 -8.55 3.93
C ALA A 146 -2.52 -7.31 4.81
N ALA A 147 -2.91 -6.18 4.22
CA ALA A 147 -3.16 -4.94 4.95
C ALA A 147 -4.29 -5.08 5.97
N LEU A 148 -5.39 -5.74 5.59
CA LEU A 148 -6.52 -5.98 6.48
C LEU A 148 -6.12 -6.87 7.67
N THR A 149 -5.43 -7.98 7.42
CA THR A 149 -4.97 -8.90 8.47
C THR A 149 -3.99 -8.20 9.41
N ASN A 150 -3.02 -7.46 8.87
CA ASN A 150 -2.06 -6.71 9.67
C ASN A 150 -2.74 -5.64 10.54
N SER A 151 -3.73 -4.93 9.99
CA SER A 151 -4.49 -3.93 10.74
C SER A 151 -5.33 -4.55 11.87
N ILE A 152 -5.95 -5.71 11.63
CA ILE A 152 -6.70 -6.45 12.66
C ILE A 152 -5.77 -6.91 13.78
N ASN A 153 -4.67 -7.60 13.44
CA ASN A 153 -3.71 -8.13 14.41
C ASN A 153 -3.11 -7.00 15.27
N LYS A 154 -2.75 -5.87 14.65
CA LYS A 154 -2.21 -4.69 15.36
C LYS A 154 -3.24 -4.08 16.33
N LEU A 155 -4.52 -4.07 15.97
CA LEU A 155 -5.57 -3.53 16.83
C LEU A 155 -5.96 -4.49 17.96
N GLU A 156 -5.90 -5.80 17.71
CA GLU A 156 -6.13 -6.84 18.71
C GLU A 156 -5.05 -6.81 19.80
N GLN A 157 -3.78 -6.69 19.41
CA GLN A 157 -2.66 -6.53 20.35
C GLN A 157 -2.76 -5.25 21.21
N ARG A 158 -3.37 -4.19 20.67
CA ARG A 158 -3.54 -2.90 21.36
C ARG A 158 -4.84 -2.81 22.17
N HIS A 159 -5.66 -3.87 22.20
CA HIS A 159 -6.96 -3.90 22.90
C HIS A 159 -7.91 -2.74 22.54
N GLN A 160 -7.83 -2.22 21.30
CA GLN A 160 -8.67 -1.11 20.84
C GLN A 160 -9.99 -1.63 20.24
N GLU A 161 -10.86 -2.17 21.10
CA GLU A 161 -12.11 -2.87 20.74
C GLU A 161 -13.01 -2.11 19.74
N ALA A 162 -13.14 -0.79 19.93
CA ALA A 162 -14.01 0.03 19.09
C ALA A 162 -13.49 0.14 17.63
N LYS A 163 -12.17 0.24 17.45
CA LYS A 163 -11.53 0.29 16.13
C LYS A 163 -11.47 -1.12 15.52
N LEU A 164 -11.13 -2.13 16.33
CA LEU A 164 -11.09 -3.53 15.92
C LEU A 164 -12.43 -3.97 15.33
N ASN A 165 -13.55 -3.67 16.01
CA ASN A 165 -14.89 -4.02 15.51
C ASN A 165 -15.18 -3.41 14.13
N MET A 166 -14.67 -2.21 13.83
CA MET A 166 -14.82 -1.60 12.51
C MET A 166 -14.12 -2.43 11.41
N PHE A 167 -12.89 -2.89 11.64
CA PHE A 167 -12.16 -3.75 10.69
C PHE A 167 -12.73 -5.16 10.61
N LEU A 168 -13.26 -5.70 11.72
CA LEU A 168 -13.98 -6.97 11.70
C LEU A 168 -15.27 -6.89 10.88
N ASN A 169 -15.99 -5.77 10.96
CA ASN A 169 -17.17 -5.52 10.12
C ASN A 169 -16.78 -5.32 8.65
N LEU A 170 -15.67 -4.64 8.36
CA LEU A 170 -15.11 -4.58 7.00
C LEU A 170 -14.84 -5.98 6.44
N ARG A 171 -14.15 -6.84 7.21
CA ARG A 171 -13.86 -8.22 6.81
C ARG A 171 -15.15 -8.99 6.51
N LYS A 172 -16.19 -8.86 7.35
CA LYS A 172 -17.50 -9.48 7.12
C LYS A 172 -18.15 -8.97 5.82
N ILE A 173 -18.12 -7.66 5.56
CA ILE A 173 -18.66 -7.07 4.33
C ILE A 173 -17.95 -7.64 3.09
N LEU A 174 -16.61 -7.75 3.13
CA LEU A 174 -15.84 -8.31 2.02
C LEU A 174 -16.19 -9.78 1.75
N ILE A 175 -16.30 -10.59 2.81
CA ILE A 175 -16.72 -12.00 2.69
C ILE A 175 -18.13 -12.09 2.10
N ILE A 176 -19.08 -11.27 2.57
CA ILE A 176 -20.45 -11.23 2.02
C ILE A 176 -20.42 -10.87 0.53
N CYS A 177 -19.62 -9.88 0.12
CA CYS A 177 -19.50 -9.52 -1.30
C CYS A 177 -18.98 -10.69 -2.14
N ILE A 178 -17.94 -11.40 -1.68
CA ILE A 178 -17.38 -12.56 -2.37
C ILE A 178 -18.43 -13.68 -2.48
N LEU A 179 -19.16 -13.97 -1.39
CA LEU A 179 -20.23 -14.97 -1.39
C LEU A 179 -21.37 -14.60 -2.35
N LEU A 180 -21.74 -13.33 -2.41
CA LEU A 180 -22.72 -12.83 -3.39
C LEU A 180 -22.22 -13.04 -4.81
N ILE A 181 -20.99 -12.64 -5.14
CA ILE A 181 -20.42 -12.86 -6.48
C ILE A 181 -20.48 -14.35 -6.85
N PHE A 182 -20.08 -15.23 -5.93
CA PHE A 182 -20.07 -16.68 -6.17
C PHE A 182 -21.47 -17.28 -6.34
N ALA A 183 -22.41 -16.94 -5.45
CA ALA A 183 -23.79 -17.43 -5.53
C ALA A 183 -24.47 -17.04 -6.85
N PHE A 184 -24.22 -15.81 -7.30
CA PHE A 184 -24.77 -15.32 -8.55
C PHE A 184 -24.05 -15.86 -9.77
N PHE A 185 -22.74 -16.13 -9.69
CA PHE A 185 -22.02 -16.84 -10.75
C PHE A 185 -22.65 -18.22 -11.01
N ILE A 186 -22.97 -18.96 -9.94
CA ILE A 186 -23.65 -20.25 -10.03
C ILE A 186 -25.03 -20.09 -10.68
N THR A 187 -25.81 -19.11 -10.23
CA THR A 187 -27.17 -18.89 -10.77
C THR A 187 -27.12 -18.46 -12.24
N SER A 188 -26.15 -17.62 -12.60
CA SER A 188 -25.90 -17.22 -13.99
C SER A 188 -25.54 -18.44 -14.84
N SER A 189 -24.62 -19.29 -14.39
CA SER A 189 -24.23 -20.52 -15.08
C SER A 189 -25.43 -21.44 -15.37
N PHE A 190 -26.32 -21.63 -14.39
CA PHE A 190 -27.55 -22.40 -14.61
C PHE A 190 -28.52 -21.76 -15.60
N ASN A 191 -28.63 -20.43 -15.64
CA ASN A 191 -29.50 -19.73 -16.60
C ASN A 191 -28.99 -19.80 -18.06
N PHE A 192 -27.67 -19.93 -18.26
CA PHE A 192 -27.05 -20.01 -19.60
C PHE A 192 -26.83 -21.45 -20.11
N MET A 193 -27.15 -22.48 -19.31
CA MET A 193 -26.83 -23.88 -19.62
C MET A 193 -27.67 -24.49 -20.76
N GLY A 194 -28.69 -23.80 -21.29
CA GLY A 194 -29.60 -24.32 -22.31
C GLY A 194 -29.91 -23.38 -23.49
N SER A 195 -29.18 -22.27 -23.63
CA SER A 195 -29.62 -21.10 -24.38
C SER A 195 -28.52 -20.54 -25.32
N GLN A 196 -28.03 -21.41 -26.20
CA GLN A 196 -26.95 -21.09 -27.17
C GLN A 196 -27.49 -20.56 -28.52
N ASP A 197 -28.81 -20.55 -28.74
CA ASP A 197 -29.40 -20.10 -30.00
C ASP A 197 -29.46 -18.57 -30.12
N ILE A 198 -29.08 -18.05 -31.29
CA ILE A 198 -29.07 -16.61 -31.60
C ILE A 198 -30.47 -15.98 -31.43
N GLN A 199 -31.53 -16.73 -31.74
CA GLN A 199 -32.92 -16.32 -31.56
C GLN A 199 -33.24 -16.03 -30.08
N TRP A 200 -32.74 -16.89 -29.18
CA TRP A 200 -32.93 -16.73 -27.73
C TRP A 200 -32.23 -15.48 -27.19
N ILE A 201 -31.06 -15.13 -27.74
CA ILE A 201 -30.28 -13.96 -27.34
C ILE A 201 -31.06 -12.67 -27.61
N VAL A 202 -31.73 -12.57 -28.76
CA VAL A 202 -32.52 -11.39 -29.12
C VAL A 202 -33.79 -11.30 -28.26
N GLU A 203 -34.46 -12.42 -28.00
CA GLU A 203 -35.68 -12.45 -27.19
C GLU A 203 -35.42 -12.17 -25.69
N HIS A 204 -34.27 -12.61 -25.16
CA HIS A 204 -33.93 -12.51 -23.74
C HIS A 204 -32.82 -11.50 -23.43
N TRP A 205 -32.63 -10.49 -24.29
CA TRP A 205 -31.56 -9.49 -24.16
C TRP A 205 -31.55 -8.79 -22.79
N ALA A 206 -32.72 -8.50 -22.23
CA ALA A 206 -32.86 -7.82 -20.93
C ALA A 206 -32.39 -8.71 -19.78
N THR A 207 -32.77 -9.99 -19.81
CA THR A 207 -32.33 -11.00 -18.82
C THR A 207 -30.82 -11.20 -18.92
N ARG A 208 -30.28 -11.32 -20.15
CA ARG A 208 -28.84 -11.43 -20.38
C ARG A 208 -28.07 -10.22 -19.85
N TRP A 209 -28.53 -9.01 -20.16
CA TRP A 209 -27.91 -7.77 -19.67
C TRP A 209 -27.93 -7.72 -18.14
N PHE A 210 -29.05 -8.09 -17.52
CA PHE A 210 -29.16 -8.13 -16.06
C PHE A 210 -28.13 -9.09 -15.43
N TRP A 211 -27.96 -10.31 -15.97
CA TRP A 211 -27.03 -11.29 -15.39
C TRP A 211 -25.55 -10.98 -15.66
N ILE A 212 -25.24 -10.38 -16.82
CA ILE A 212 -23.85 -10.08 -17.20
C ILE A 212 -23.37 -8.77 -16.56
N ASP A 213 -24.20 -7.73 -16.57
CA ASP A 213 -23.76 -6.37 -16.24
C ASP A 213 -24.59 -5.76 -15.10
N GLY A 214 -25.92 -5.82 -15.19
CA GLY A 214 -26.80 -5.17 -14.20
C GLY A 214 -26.56 -5.67 -12.76
N PHE A 215 -26.39 -6.98 -12.61
CA PHE A 215 -26.18 -7.61 -11.33
C PHE A 215 -24.80 -7.29 -10.71
N LEU A 216 -23.74 -7.26 -11.54
CA LEU A 216 -22.39 -6.88 -11.07
C LEU A 216 -22.38 -5.44 -10.57
N ASN A 217 -23.09 -4.54 -11.25
CA ASN A 217 -23.27 -3.16 -10.79
C ASN A 217 -24.07 -3.09 -9.46
N LEU A 218 -25.02 -4.01 -9.23
CA LEU A 218 -25.76 -4.10 -7.97
C LEU A 218 -24.87 -4.58 -6.80
N ILE A 219 -24.04 -5.61 -7.00
CA ILE A 219 -23.04 -6.01 -6.00
C ILE A 219 -22.09 -4.85 -5.71
N TYR A 220 -21.59 -4.19 -6.76
CA TYR A 220 -20.70 -3.05 -6.59
C TYR A 220 -21.38 -1.97 -5.75
N LEU A 221 -22.63 -1.62 -6.06
CA LEU A 221 -23.42 -0.66 -5.28
C LEU A 221 -23.56 -1.10 -3.81
N PHE A 222 -23.85 -2.38 -3.56
CA PHE A 222 -23.97 -2.92 -2.21
C PHE A 222 -22.65 -2.84 -1.42
N GLY A 223 -21.55 -3.30 -2.00
CA GLY A 223 -20.22 -3.26 -1.38
C GLY A 223 -19.76 -1.83 -1.13
N PHE A 224 -19.88 -0.97 -2.14
CA PHE A 224 -19.54 0.45 -2.05
C PHE A 224 -20.36 1.17 -0.96
N THR A 225 -21.68 0.95 -0.93
CA THR A 225 -22.55 1.57 0.08
C THR A 225 -22.24 1.06 1.48
N SER A 226 -21.95 -0.24 1.62
CA SER A 226 -21.59 -0.85 2.90
C SER A 226 -20.28 -0.27 3.46
N ILE A 227 -19.29 -0.06 2.59
CA ILE A 227 -18.04 0.63 2.93
C ILE A 227 -18.36 2.07 3.35
N ILE A 228 -19.02 2.86 2.51
CA ILE A 228 -19.38 4.24 2.85
C ILE A 228 -20.12 4.33 4.19
N PHE A 229 -21.07 3.44 4.44
CA PHE A 229 -21.83 3.42 5.68
C PHE A 229 -20.96 3.13 6.91
N LEU A 230 -19.96 2.25 6.76
CA LEU A 230 -19.02 1.91 7.83
C LEU A 230 -18.09 3.09 8.19
N TRP A 231 -17.67 3.90 7.21
CA TRP A 231 -16.83 5.09 7.41
C TRP A 231 -17.60 6.42 7.53
N ARG A 232 -18.92 6.35 7.73
CA ARG A 232 -19.76 7.56 7.77
C ARG A 232 -19.31 8.56 8.84
N PRO A 233 -19.35 9.86 8.54
CA PRO A 233 -19.17 10.89 9.56
C PRO A 233 -20.18 10.67 10.70
N THR A 234 -19.70 10.51 11.92
CA THR A 234 -20.54 10.32 13.11
C THR A 234 -20.05 11.29 14.20
N ALA A 235 -20.94 11.81 15.03
CA ALA A 235 -20.64 12.74 16.13
C ALA A 235 -19.54 12.25 17.10
N ASN A 236 -19.28 10.94 17.13
CA ASN A 236 -18.26 10.31 17.97
C ASN A 236 -16.91 10.12 17.24
N ASN A 237 -16.72 10.73 16.07
CA ASN A 237 -15.47 10.62 15.30
C ASN A 237 -14.24 11.06 16.12
N GLN A 238 -14.37 11.94 17.12
CA GLN A 238 -13.28 12.32 18.04
C GLN A 238 -12.86 11.18 18.99
N ARG A 239 -13.71 10.19 19.29
CA ARG A 239 -13.29 8.97 20.02
C ARG A 239 -12.60 7.96 19.10
N TYR A 240 -12.77 8.07 17.79
CA TYR A 240 -12.15 7.18 16.78
C TYR A 240 -10.90 7.79 16.15
N GLY A 241 -10.85 9.12 16.03
CA GLY A 241 -9.71 9.92 15.63
C GLY A 241 -8.93 10.33 16.87
N LEU A 242 -7.72 9.77 17.00
CA LEU A 242 -6.61 10.15 17.89
C LEU A 242 -6.83 10.29 19.42
N ASP A 243 -8.02 10.55 19.94
CA ASP A 243 -8.17 11.10 21.31
C ASP A 243 -8.46 10.06 22.42
N GLN A 244 -7.95 8.84 22.27
CA GLN A 244 -7.87 7.86 23.36
C GLN A 244 -6.46 7.22 23.43
N LEU A 245 -5.48 8.05 23.81
CA LEU A 245 -4.22 7.79 24.57
C LEU A 245 -3.18 6.77 24.01
N PRO A 246 -1.89 6.89 24.38
CA PRO A 246 -1.00 8.06 24.44
C PRO A 246 0.02 8.02 23.27
N SER A 247 0.67 9.15 23.05
CA SER A 247 1.71 9.38 22.06
C SER A 247 2.95 8.51 22.30
N ASP A 248 3.02 7.31 21.70
CA ASP A 248 4.27 6.58 21.46
C ASP A 248 4.51 6.47 19.94
N ASP A 249 4.23 7.55 19.21
CA ASP A 249 4.80 7.75 17.87
C ASP A 249 6.28 8.17 18.06
N ILE A 250 7.13 7.25 18.55
CA ILE A 250 8.61 7.39 18.55
C ILE A 250 9.29 6.25 17.76
N ASP A 251 8.58 5.21 17.33
CA ASP A 251 9.21 4.12 16.56
C ASP A 251 9.08 4.33 15.04
N GLU A 252 9.69 5.40 14.53
CA GLU A 252 10.23 5.52 13.15
C GLU A 252 10.96 6.88 13.00
N ILE A 253 11.82 7.25 13.95
CA ILE A 253 12.90 8.19 13.66
C ILE A 253 14.02 7.34 13.06
N ASP A 254 14.41 7.66 11.83
CA ASP A 254 15.64 7.19 11.19
C ASP A 254 16.77 7.06 12.22
N LEU A 255 17.10 5.83 12.61
CA LEU A 255 18.27 5.55 13.45
C LEU A 255 19.58 5.49 12.65
N ASP A 256 19.55 5.87 11.38
CA ASP A 256 20.73 5.82 10.50
C ASP A 256 21.52 7.14 10.41
N GLU A 257 21.15 8.21 11.14
CA GLU A 257 21.85 9.51 11.03
C GLU A 257 22.24 10.21 12.34
N HIS A 258 22.23 9.51 13.49
CA HIS A 258 22.67 10.10 14.77
C HIS A 258 23.71 9.31 15.57
N PHE A 259 24.61 8.62 14.86
CA PHE A 259 25.88 8.12 15.44
C PHE A 259 27.08 8.65 14.66
N VAL A 260 27.27 9.97 14.68
CA VAL A 260 28.58 10.55 14.36
C VAL A 260 28.99 11.46 15.52
N ASN A 261 30.08 11.02 16.16
CA ASN A 261 30.94 11.72 17.12
C ASN A 261 30.53 11.71 18.61
N GLN A 262 30.90 10.63 19.29
CA GLN A 262 31.43 10.72 20.65
C GLN A 262 32.48 9.61 20.87
N PRO A 263 33.73 9.95 21.25
CA PRO A 263 34.72 8.96 21.64
C PRO A 263 34.58 8.69 23.14
N SER A 264 34.29 7.46 23.53
CA SER A 264 34.39 7.08 24.95
C SER A 264 34.67 5.59 25.10
N GLU A 265 35.89 5.34 25.59
CA GLU A 265 36.23 4.49 26.73
C GLU A 265 35.64 3.08 26.81
N GLY A 266 36.56 2.12 26.93
CA GLY A 266 36.30 0.69 26.96
C GLY A 266 35.37 0.25 28.09
N VAL A 267 34.51 -0.69 27.75
CA VAL A 267 33.77 -1.51 28.71
C VAL A 267 33.96 -2.97 28.31
N VAL A 268 34.47 -3.75 29.25
CA VAL A 268 34.76 -5.18 29.19
C VAL A 268 33.47 -5.99 28.96
N PRO A 269 33.47 -7.05 28.12
CA PRO A 269 32.31 -7.93 27.99
C PRO A 269 32.31 -9.02 29.07
N THR A 270 31.18 -9.17 29.78
CA THR A 270 30.90 -10.32 30.65
C THR A 270 30.06 -11.37 29.93
N GLU A 271 30.59 -12.59 29.89
CA GLU A 271 29.92 -13.80 29.43
C GLU A 271 28.80 -14.27 30.38
N ASN A 272 27.70 -14.76 29.79
CA ASN A 272 27.04 -16.06 30.02
C ASN A 272 25.51 -15.97 30.12
N SER A 273 24.80 -16.66 29.22
CA SER A 273 24.15 -17.95 29.51
C SER A 273 22.98 -18.27 28.55
N HIS A 274 22.80 -19.57 28.34
CA HIS A 274 21.94 -20.25 27.38
C HIS A 274 20.43 -20.02 27.50
N GLY A 275 19.70 -20.20 26.38
CA GLY A 275 18.24 -20.29 26.41
C GLY A 275 17.49 -20.56 25.11
N LYS A 276 17.74 -21.72 24.47
CA LYS A 276 16.77 -22.58 23.75
C LYS A 276 15.90 -21.99 22.60
N LYS A 277 16.16 -22.51 21.39
CA LYS A 277 15.29 -22.50 20.20
C LYS A 277 13.86 -22.96 20.50
N ASN A 278 12.88 -22.27 19.92
CA ASN A 278 11.72 -22.89 19.29
C ASN A 278 11.50 -22.24 17.92
N VAL A 279 11.49 -23.10 16.91
CA VAL A 279 11.11 -22.80 15.53
C VAL A 279 9.61 -23.09 15.44
N ASP A 280 8.89 -22.24 14.71
CA ASP A 280 7.79 -22.58 13.79
C ASP A 280 6.82 -21.38 13.69
N ASP A 281 7.04 -20.47 12.74
CA ASP A 281 5.91 -19.91 11.99
C ASP A 281 6.34 -19.56 10.56
N ILE A 282 5.60 -20.09 9.60
CA ILE A 282 5.84 -19.96 8.17
C ILE A 282 5.35 -18.57 7.76
N THR A 283 6.24 -17.59 7.80
CA THR A 283 6.02 -16.30 7.16
C THR A 283 6.26 -16.45 5.67
N VAL A 284 5.19 -16.52 4.87
CA VAL A 284 5.28 -16.39 3.41
C VAL A 284 5.53 -14.91 3.10
N GLY A 285 6.77 -14.48 3.25
CA GLY A 285 7.24 -13.18 2.78
C GLY A 285 7.42 -13.23 1.27
N PHE A 286 6.54 -12.57 0.53
CA PHE A 286 6.84 -12.19 -0.86
C PHE A 286 7.69 -10.93 -0.82
N ASP A 287 9.01 -11.13 -0.75
CA ASP A 287 10.00 -10.08 -0.93
C ASP A 287 10.12 -9.77 -2.43
N PHE A 288 9.55 -8.63 -2.84
CA PHE A 288 9.85 -8.07 -4.16
C PHE A 288 11.22 -7.41 -4.06
N GLY A 289 12.26 -8.21 -4.32
CA GLY A 289 13.61 -7.74 -4.52
C GLY A 289 13.63 -6.56 -5.49
N SER A 290 14.03 -5.42 -4.97
CA SER A 290 14.39 -4.23 -5.72
C SER A 290 15.67 -4.52 -6.48
N GLY A 291 15.53 -4.99 -7.72
CA GLY A 291 16.64 -5.07 -8.67
C GLY A 291 16.56 -3.91 -9.66
N SER A 292 17.21 -2.79 -9.35
CA SER A 292 17.75 -1.89 -10.37
C SER A 292 18.82 -0.98 -9.77
N GLU A 293 20.07 -1.43 -9.78
CA GLU A 293 21.22 -0.54 -9.84
C GLU A 293 22.15 -1.09 -10.92
N ASN A 294 22.21 -0.38 -12.05
CA ASN A 294 23.39 -0.39 -12.89
C ASN A 294 24.28 0.72 -12.34
N GLU A 295 25.45 0.39 -11.82
CA GLU A 295 26.67 1.14 -12.10
C GLU A 295 27.88 0.33 -11.65
N ASP A 296 28.89 0.37 -12.50
CA ASP A 296 30.13 -0.38 -12.46
C ASP A 296 30.94 -0.02 -11.21
N ASP A 297 31.24 -0.98 -10.33
CA ASP A 297 32.51 -0.99 -9.62
C ASP A 297 32.82 -2.38 -9.04
N ILE A 298 33.86 -3.02 -9.56
CA ILE A 298 34.36 -4.31 -9.06
C ILE A 298 35.19 -4.01 -7.81
N GLY A 299 34.55 -4.06 -6.65
CA GLY A 299 35.21 -4.01 -5.35
C GLY A 299 35.96 -5.33 -5.05
N PRO A 300 37.16 -5.28 -4.46
CA PRO A 300 38.05 -6.44 -4.43
C PRO A 300 37.71 -7.47 -3.32
N GLU A 301 37.82 -8.75 -3.68
CA GLU A 301 37.46 -9.93 -2.85
C GLU A 301 38.48 -10.30 -1.75
N SER A 302 39.45 -9.44 -1.42
CA SER A 302 40.42 -9.78 -0.37
C SER A 302 40.98 -8.57 0.38
N ASN A 303 41.29 -8.80 1.66
CA ASN A 303 41.85 -7.78 2.56
C ASN A 303 43.17 -7.16 2.06
N GLU A 304 43.86 -7.81 1.12
CA GLU A 304 45.12 -7.35 0.54
C GLU A 304 44.91 -6.16 -0.41
N ASP A 305 43.72 -6.04 -1.00
CA ASP A 305 43.36 -5.01 -1.96
C ASP A 305 42.89 -3.71 -1.27
N VAL A 306 42.38 -3.83 -0.04
CA VAL A 306 42.02 -2.69 0.83
C VAL A 306 43.27 -1.89 1.23
N TYR A 307 44.38 -2.57 1.52
CA TYR A 307 45.64 -1.89 1.85
C TYR A 307 46.25 -1.17 0.64
N LYS A 308 46.15 -1.76 -0.57
CA LYS A 308 46.62 -1.10 -1.80
C LYS A 308 45.79 0.12 -2.17
N TRP A 309 44.47 0.05 -2.03
CA TRP A 309 43.61 1.21 -2.23
C TRP A 309 43.95 2.34 -1.25
N ALA A 310 44.26 2.00 0.01
CA ALA A 310 44.62 2.98 1.04
C ALA A 310 45.99 3.65 0.76
N GLU A 311 46.99 2.91 0.26
CA GLU A 311 48.28 3.49 -0.13
C GLU A 311 48.18 4.43 -1.34
N GLU A 312 47.25 4.17 -2.27
CA GLU A 312 47.10 4.97 -3.49
C GLU A 312 46.25 6.24 -3.28
N ASN A 313 45.40 6.27 -2.24
CA ASN A 313 44.43 7.35 -2.02
C ASN A 313 44.65 8.20 -0.75
N ILE A 314 45.62 7.86 0.09
CA ILE A 314 45.97 8.65 1.28
C ILE A 314 47.25 9.46 1.02
N ASP A 315 47.07 10.70 0.57
CA ASP A 315 48.13 11.67 0.28
C ASP A 315 48.64 12.34 1.59
N ILE A 316 49.61 11.72 2.28
CA ILE A 316 50.25 12.32 3.47
C ILE A 316 51.36 13.27 3.02
N LYS A 317 51.03 14.55 2.87
CA LYS A 317 52.02 15.64 2.83
C LYS A 317 52.64 15.85 4.21
N VAL A 318 53.87 15.38 4.39
CA VAL A 318 54.76 15.83 5.47
C VAL A 318 55.71 16.88 4.89
N ASP A 319 55.40 18.16 5.08
CA ASP A 319 56.37 19.24 4.84
C ASP A 319 57.31 19.36 6.04
N GLY A 320 58.61 19.20 5.80
CA GLY A 320 59.66 19.18 6.81
C GLY A 320 60.21 20.55 7.20
N ASN A 321 60.62 20.69 8.47
CA ASN A 321 62.01 20.97 8.88
C ASN A 321 62.03 21.38 10.36
N SER A 322 62.61 20.53 11.20
CA SER A 322 63.42 20.99 12.35
C SER A 322 64.31 19.85 12.80
N GLU A 323 65.60 20.01 12.55
CA GLU A 323 66.69 19.24 13.14
C GLU A 323 66.54 19.18 14.67
N ILE A 324 66.71 18.01 15.28
CA ILE A 324 67.27 17.81 16.63
C ILE A 324 67.81 16.38 16.72
N SER A 325 68.90 16.26 17.47
CA SER A 325 69.96 15.25 17.45
C SER A 325 69.59 13.83 17.85
N LYS A 326 70.39 12.90 17.31
CA LYS A 326 70.68 11.56 17.84
C LYS A 326 71.27 11.67 19.26
N ASP A 327 70.62 11.10 20.26
CA ASP A 327 71.18 10.09 21.17
C ASP A 327 70.07 9.59 22.11
N ASP A 328 70.30 8.42 22.72
CA ASP A 328 69.52 7.79 23.80
C ASP A 328 68.36 6.86 23.39
N ASN A 329 68.75 5.72 22.81
CA ASN A 329 68.08 4.45 23.02
C ASN A 329 68.51 3.85 24.37
N LEU A 330 67.61 3.10 25.02
CA LEU A 330 67.74 2.31 26.27
C LEU A 330 67.53 3.09 27.58
N GLU A 331 66.29 3.10 28.09
CA GLU A 331 66.01 2.93 29.54
C GLU A 331 64.51 2.86 29.91
N LEU A 332 63.57 2.92 28.96
CA LEU A 332 62.13 2.97 29.30
C LEU A 332 61.40 1.60 29.35
N TYR A 333 62.12 0.49 29.54
CA TYR A 333 61.52 -0.85 29.73
C TYR A 333 61.53 -1.34 31.19
N ASP A 334 61.98 -0.55 32.16
CA ASP A 334 62.14 -0.99 33.57
C ASP A 334 61.17 -0.36 34.59
N ASN A 335 60.17 0.43 34.18
CA ASN A 335 59.21 1.05 35.12
C ASN A 335 57.78 0.52 35.02
N LEU A 336 57.60 -0.68 34.46
CA LEU A 336 56.30 -1.36 34.34
C LEU A 336 55.92 -2.20 35.58
N GLU A 337 56.53 -1.96 36.75
CA GLU A 337 56.30 -2.85 37.92
C GLU A 337 56.16 -2.18 39.31
N VAL A 338 56.02 -0.85 39.43
CA VAL A 338 56.09 -0.18 40.76
C VAL A 338 54.93 0.75 41.15
N HIS A 339 53.88 0.96 40.35
CA HIS A 339 52.73 1.80 40.77
C HIS A 339 51.38 1.09 40.64
N ILE A 340 51.29 -0.08 41.29
CA ILE A 340 50.05 -0.58 41.88
C ILE A 340 50.15 -0.28 43.38
N ASP A 341 49.05 0.20 43.98
CA ASP A 341 48.88 0.52 45.40
C ASP A 341 49.64 1.74 45.94
N ASN A 342 49.02 2.91 45.82
CA ASN A 342 48.94 3.91 46.90
C ASN A 342 48.00 5.04 46.46
N ASP A 343 46.69 4.91 46.75
CA ASP A 343 45.80 6.05 47.05
C ASP A 343 44.39 5.55 47.43
N GLU A 344 44.28 4.72 48.47
CA GLU A 344 43.00 4.51 49.16
C GLU A 344 43.18 4.16 50.65
N GLU A 345 43.86 5.04 51.41
CA GLU A 345 43.75 4.98 52.88
C GLU A 345 44.02 6.35 53.53
N LYS A 346 42.95 7.15 53.72
CA LYS A 346 42.66 7.94 54.94
C LYS A 346 41.59 8.99 54.68
N LEU A 347 40.39 8.75 55.19
CA LEU A 347 39.66 9.67 56.06
C LEU A 347 38.48 8.90 56.70
N ILE A 348 38.82 8.30 57.85
CA ILE A 348 38.03 8.03 59.08
C ILE A 348 36.56 7.64 58.92
#